data_AF-A0A7X6ZH49-F1
#
_entry.id   AF-A0A7X6ZH49-F1
#
_cell.length_a   1.000
_cell.length_b   1.000
_cell.length_c   1.000
_cell.angle_alpha   90.00
_cell.angle_beta   90.00
_cell.angle_gamma   90.00
#
_symmetry.space_group_name_H-M   'P 1'
#
loop_
_entity.id
_entity.type
_entity.pdbx_description
1 polymer ?
#
loop_
_entity_poly.entity_id
_entity_poly.type
_entity_poly.pdbx_seq_one_letter_code
_entity_poly.pdbx_strand_id
1 'polypeptide(L)'
;MTGIEAERTHAGYFSIDKKSGRMVDSKLGDKKERTSDDADAYDLIMKDKERLLDRREPVRFIFSHSALREGWDNPNVFQICTLKQSGSDVRKRQEVGRGLRLAVNQGGERMDETLLSREEVHNINVLTVIANESYDSFAKGLQSEIAEAVGDRPCKVEAKLFNDKFGEAAALAVYESLIENGYVKRGELTEKYYEDKKNGTLEVPEEAEGRAADVIAVLDSVYDPNANKPENARKNTVEVTLDKSKLNSKAFQELWSRINHKSYYVVGFDEDELVEKAVKELNARLRVSKIYFKVETGEQAKNIDSKEQLESGEAFVRKDMVREEAAPFMTMRASSSVHYDLVGKIVAETGLTRKAVTKILVGLEKVIFDQFGDNPEEYIIHAANIINEQKATAIIEHITYDKLTSAFGTEIFTEPDLKKGSLGVNAMEAKRHLYDYVIYDSTNERDFASELESHSGEVEVYVKLPRGFYISTPVGKYNPDWAIAFYEGKVKHIYFVAETKGDMSSMELRKIEAAKAHCAREHFRAISSDSVVYDVVDSYDRLWELVSN
;
A
#
# COMPACT_ATOMS: atom_id res chain seq x y z
N MET A 1 -4.94 24.09 -9.09
CA MET A 1 -5.82 24.03 -10.29
C MET A 1 -6.63 25.33 -10.40
N THR A 2 -5.98 26.46 -10.61
CA THR A 2 -6.64 27.74 -10.90
C THR A 2 -6.59 27.96 -12.40
N GLY A 3 -7.75 27.97 -13.08
CA GLY A 3 -7.81 28.39 -14.49
C GLY A 3 -8.60 27.50 -15.47
N ILE A 4 -9.30 26.45 -15.02
CA ILE A 4 -10.24 25.75 -15.91
C ILE A 4 -11.61 26.43 -15.78
N GLU A 5 -12.11 26.99 -16.88
CA GLU A 5 -13.46 27.54 -16.95
C GLU A 5 -14.49 26.42 -16.73
N ALA A 6 -15.46 26.66 -15.85
CA ALA A 6 -16.46 25.66 -15.46
C ALA A 6 -17.19 25.04 -16.67
N GLU A 7 -17.46 25.85 -17.69
CA GLU A 7 -18.12 25.45 -18.94
C GLU A 7 -17.34 24.38 -19.71
N ARG A 8 -16.02 24.32 -19.54
CA ARG A 8 -15.13 23.37 -20.23
C ARG A 8 -14.85 22.10 -19.43
N THR A 9 -15.36 22.00 -18.20
CA THR A 9 -15.08 20.87 -17.31
C THR A 9 -15.99 19.67 -17.55
N HIS A 10 -17.02 19.81 -18.38
CA HIS A 10 -18.00 18.76 -18.62
C HIS A 10 -18.18 18.48 -20.11
N ALA A 11 -18.39 17.21 -20.45
CA ALA A 11 -18.78 16.76 -21.78
C ALA A 11 -19.91 15.75 -21.64
N GLY A 12 -20.83 15.75 -22.62
CA GLY A 12 -22.01 14.90 -22.57
C GLY A 12 -22.28 14.24 -23.91
N TYR A 13 -22.78 13.01 -23.86
CA TYR A 13 -23.25 12.30 -25.03
C TYR A 13 -24.75 12.00 -24.91
N PHE A 14 -25.55 12.75 -25.68
CA PHE A 14 -27.01 12.64 -25.72
C PHE A 14 -27.51 12.29 -27.14
N SER A 15 -28.63 11.59 -27.23
CA SER A 15 -29.35 11.39 -28.50
C SER A 15 -30.23 12.61 -28.78
N ILE A 16 -30.14 13.18 -29.98
CA ILE A 16 -30.89 14.40 -30.39
C ILE A 16 -31.83 14.04 -31.55
N ASP A 17 -33.10 14.44 -31.46
CA ASP A 17 -34.08 14.26 -32.53
C ASP A 17 -33.92 15.35 -33.59
N LYS A 18 -33.62 14.93 -34.83
CA LYS A 18 -33.37 15.82 -35.98
C LYS A 18 -34.56 16.70 -36.35
N LYS A 19 -35.79 16.36 -35.96
CA LYS A 19 -36.97 17.17 -36.30
C LYS A 19 -37.24 18.29 -35.30
N SER A 20 -36.88 18.07 -34.04
CA SER A 20 -37.23 18.98 -32.94
C SER A 20 -36.02 19.71 -32.36
N GLY A 21 -34.79 19.27 -32.65
CA GLY A 21 -33.56 19.82 -32.06
C GLY A 21 -33.49 19.62 -30.54
N ARG A 22 -34.35 18.76 -29.99
CA ARG A 22 -34.43 18.46 -28.56
C ARG A 22 -33.72 17.15 -28.26
N MET A 23 -33.15 17.07 -27.07
CA MET A 23 -32.64 15.82 -26.51
C MET A 23 -33.83 14.84 -26.36
N VAL A 24 -33.67 13.61 -26.88
CA VAL A 24 -34.74 12.60 -26.87
C VAL A 24 -34.26 11.26 -26.32
N ASP A 25 -35.22 10.49 -25.82
CA ASP A 25 -35.03 9.14 -25.31
C ASP A 25 -34.88 8.15 -26.48
N SER A 26 -33.66 7.65 -26.72
CA SER A 26 -33.38 6.76 -27.87
C SER A 26 -34.00 5.38 -27.65
N LYS A 27 -34.87 4.94 -28.58
CA LYS A 27 -35.34 3.55 -28.60
C LYS A 27 -34.22 2.66 -29.15
N LEU A 28 -33.83 1.65 -28.37
CA LEU A 28 -32.71 0.71 -28.55
C LEU A 28 -32.69 -0.13 -29.86
N GLY A 29 -33.45 0.23 -30.89
CA GLY A 29 -33.69 -0.62 -32.08
C GLY A 29 -32.90 -0.28 -33.34
N ASP A 30 -32.52 0.98 -33.58
CA ASP A 30 -32.02 1.37 -34.90
C ASP A 30 -30.52 1.70 -34.92
N LYS A 31 -29.76 0.83 -35.60
CA LYS A 31 -28.32 0.97 -35.94
C LYS A 31 -27.97 2.23 -36.76
N LYS A 32 -28.91 3.16 -36.99
CA LYS A 32 -28.75 4.36 -37.84
C LYS A 32 -29.01 5.70 -37.15
N GLU A 33 -29.38 5.74 -35.88
CA GLU A 33 -29.40 7.00 -35.13
C GLU A 33 -27.97 7.40 -34.74
N ARG A 34 -27.44 8.42 -35.43
CA ARG A 34 -26.13 8.99 -35.12
C ARG A 34 -26.21 9.82 -33.85
N THR A 35 -25.25 9.50 -32.98
CA THR A 35 -24.62 10.30 -31.94
C THR A 35 -24.72 11.82 -32.09
N SER A 36 -25.08 12.51 -30.99
CA SER A 36 -24.98 13.95 -30.64
C SER A 36 -24.49 14.94 -31.73
N ASP A 37 -25.09 16.14 -31.81
CA ASP A 37 -24.58 17.25 -32.64
C ASP A 37 -23.15 17.71 -32.23
N ASP A 38 -22.66 17.32 -31.06
CA ASP A 38 -21.24 17.39 -30.68
C ASP A 38 -20.50 16.10 -31.04
N ALA A 39 -20.08 16.01 -32.32
CA ALA A 39 -19.15 14.96 -32.78
C ALA A 39 -17.86 14.94 -31.93
N ASP A 40 -17.41 16.10 -31.47
CA ASP A 40 -16.20 16.29 -30.69
C ASP A 40 -16.29 15.67 -29.27
N ALA A 41 -17.46 15.75 -28.62
CA ALA A 41 -17.66 15.14 -27.30
C ALA A 41 -17.73 13.61 -27.38
N TYR A 42 -18.40 13.08 -28.41
CA TYR A 42 -18.41 11.63 -28.66
C TYR A 42 -17.03 11.10 -28.98
N ASP A 43 -16.28 11.79 -29.85
CA ASP A 43 -14.94 11.38 -30.25
C ASP A 43 -13.97 11.47 -29.07
N LEU A 44 -14.02 12.51 -28.23
CA LEU A 44 -13.22 12.60 -27.01
C LEU A 44 -13.52 11.44 -26.03
N ILE A 45 -14.80 11.14 -25.79
CA ILE A 45 -15.21 10.17 -24.77
C ILE A 45 -14.99 8.73 -25.23
N MET A 46 -15.20 8.42 -26.52
CA MET A 46 -15.20 7.05 -27.03
C MET A 46 -13.97 6.69 -27.86
N LYS A 47 -13.35 7.65 -28.56
CA LYS A 47 -12.16 7.42 -29.40
C LYS A 47 -10.89 7.91 -28.74
N ASP A 48 -10.85 9.16 -28.30
CA ASP A 48 -9.65 9.80 -27.74
C ASP A 48 -9.65 9.79 -26.20
N LYS A 49 -10.24 8.76 -25.60
CA LYS A 49 -10.44 8.63 -24.16
C LYS A 49 -9.16 8.73 -23.33
N GLU A 50 -8.00 8.45 -23.92
CA GLU A 50 -6.69 8.61 -23.27
C GLU A 50 -6.38 10.07 -22.95
N ARG A 51 -6.89 11.03 -23.74
CA ARG A 51 -6.74 12.47 -23.47
C ARG A 51 -7.37 12.86 -22.14
N LEU A 52 -8.41 12.14 -21.69
CA LEU A 52 -9.06 12.39 -20.40
C LEU A 52 -8.12 12.13 -19.20
N LEU A 53 -7.01 11.42 -19.41
CA LEU A 53 -5.97 11.20 -18.39
C LEU A 53 -4.97 12.37 -18.30
N ASP A 54 -4.89 13.18 -19.35
CA ASP A 54 -3.98 14.32 -19.43
C ASP A 54 -4.58 15.54 -18.69
N ARG A 55 -3.77 16.19 -17.86
CA ARG A 55 -4.17 17.42 -17.16
C ARG A 55 -4.51 18.58 -18.11
N ARG A 56 -4.00 18.57 -19.34
CA ARG A 56 -4.27 19.57 -20.38
C ARG A 56 -5.70 19.49 -20.93
N GLU A 57 -6.30 18.30 -20.92
CA GLU A 57 -7.71 18.15 -21.27
C GLU A 57 -8.55 18.67 -20.10
N PRO A 58 -9.42 19.68 -20.26
CA PRO A 58 -10.21 20.23 -19.16
C PRO A 58 -11.39 19.35 -18.71
N VAL A 59 -11.84 18.40 -19.54
CA VAL A 59 -13.01 17.57 -19.24
C VAL A 59 -12.77 16.64 -18.04
N ARG A 60 -13.61 16.76 -17.02
CA ARG A 60 -13.59 15.95 -15.78
C ARG A 60 -14.94 15.30 -15.47
N PHE A 61 -16.03 15.89 -15.96
CA PHE A 61 -17.38 15.36 -15.77
C PHE A 61 -17.92 14.82 -17.09
N ILE A 62 -18.32 13.54 -17.09
CA ILE A 62 -18.87 12.88 -18.27
C ILE A 62 -20.33 12.54 -18.00
N PHE A 63 -21.22 13.11 -18.79
CA PHE A 63 -22.65 12.82 -18.72
C PHE A 63 -23.03 11.87 -19.85
N SER A 64 -23.52 10.68 -19.49
CA SER A 64 -23.92 9.67 -20.48
C SER A 64 -25.36 9.23 -20.28
N HIS A 65 -26.15 9.28 -21.36
CA HIS A 65 -27.54 8.82 -21.34
C HIS A 65 -27.66 7.28 -21.46
N SER A 66 -26.72 6.64 -22.16
CA SER A 66 -26.63 5.17 -22.25
C SER A 66 -25.45 4.68 -21.41
N ALA A 67 -25.52 3.49 -20.83
CA ALA A 67 -24.34 2.90 -20.19
C ALA A 67 -23.20 2.97 -21.19
N LEU A 68 -22.03 3.48 -20.77
CA LEU A 68 -20.86 3.62 -21.64
C LEU A 68 -20.68 2.27 -22.36
N ARG A 69 -20.72 2.29 -23.69
CA ARG A 69 -20.82 1.07 -24.52
C ARG A 69 -19.63 0.14 -24.27
N GLU A 70 -19.71 -1.10 -24.76
CA GLU A 70 -18.52 -1.95 -24.90
C GLU A 70 -17.38 -1.15 -25.54
N GLY A 71 -16.19 -1.15 -24.92
CA GLY A 71 -15.01 -0.40 -25.36
C GLY A 71 -14.67 0.87 -24.55
N TRP A 72 -15.61 1.40 -23.76
CA TRP A 72 -15.26 2.46 -22.79
C TRP A 72 -14.61 1.87 -21.55
N ASP A 73 -13.41 2.36 -21.30
CA ASP A 73 -12.48 1.80 -20.35
C ASP A 73 -11.45 2.87 -20.01
N ASN A 74 -11.59 3.46 -18.82
CA ASN A 74 -10.71 4.49 -18.29
C ASN A 74 -10.37 4.12 -16.83
N PRO A 75 -9.07 4.01 -16.47
CA PRO A 75 -8.67 3.62 -15.12
C PRO A 75 -8.87 4.70 -14.06
N ASN A 76 -9.01 5.98 -14.45
CA ASN A 76 -9.08 7.11 -13.52
C ASN A 76 -10.53 7.58 -13.31
N VAL A 77 -11.43 6.61 -13.13
CA VAL A 77 -12.86 6.86 -12.87
C VAL A 77 -13.11 6.67 -11.39
N PHE A 78 -13.11 7.77 -10.64
CA PHE A 78 -13.25 7.74 -9.19
C PHE A 78 -14.68 7.94 -8.70
N GLN A 79 -15.59 8.37 -9.58
CA GLN A 79 -16.98 8.64 -9.22
C GLN A 79 -17.93 8.13 -10.30
N ILE A 80 -18.91 7.34 -9.88
CA ILE A 80 -20.03 6.94 -10.74
C ILE A 80 -21.31 7.42 -10.08
N CYS A 81 -22.06 8.27 -10.79
CA CYS A 81 -23.34 8.77 -10.34
C CYS A 81 -24.46 8.19 -11.21
N THR A 82 -25.27 7.28 -10.64
CA THR A 82 -26.38 6.67 -11.36
C THR A 82 -27.67 7.43 -11.07
N LEU A 83 -28.07 8.30 -12.00
CA LEU A 83 -29.31 9.07 -11.89
C LEU A 83 -30.56 8.29 -12.36
N LYS A 84 -30.38 7.13 -13.00
CA LYS A 84 -31.47 6.30 -13.52
C LYS A 84 -31.87 5.21 -12.53
N GLN A 85 -33.17 4.93 -12.43
CA GLN A 85 -33.69 3.73 -11.78
C GLN A 85 -33.59 2.56 -12.78
N SER A 86 -32.51 1.77 -12.70
CA SER A 86 -32.34 0.57 -13.51
C SER A 86 -32.86 -0.65 -12.75
N GLY A 87 -33.76 -1.43 -13.37
CA GLY A 87 -34.32 -2.66 -12.79
C GLY A 87 -33.49 -3.93 -13.01
N SER A 88 -32.31 -3.85 -13.65
CA SER A 88 -31.47 -5.02 -13.96
C SER A 88 -30.13 -4.98 -13.24
N ASP A 89 -29.91 -5.93 -12.33
CA ASP A 89 -28.67 -6.03 -11.53
C ASP A 89 -27.44 -6.39 -12.37
N VAL A 90 -27.60 -7.16 -13.45
CA VAL A 90 -26.53 -7.47 -14.41
C VAL A 90 -25.96 -6.18 -15.01
N ARG A 91 -26.82 -5.23 -15.34
CA ARG A 91 -26.41 -3.94 -15.91
C ARG A 91 -25.72 -3.05 -14.88
N LYS A 92 -26.20 -3.04 -13.63
CA LYS A 92 -25.55 -2.33 -12.51
C LYS A 92 -24.11 -2.84 -12.30
N ARG A 93 -23.92 -4.16 -12.30
CA ARG A 93 -22.59 -4.79 -12.15
C ARG A 93 -21.61 -4.39 -13.26
N GLN A 94 -22.08 -4.36 -14.51
CA GLN A 94 -21.27 -3.93 -15.65
C GLN A 94 -20.92 -2.43 -15.62
N GLU A 95 -21.79 -1.59 -15.06
CA GLU A 95 -21.54 -0.15 -14.91
C GLU A 95 -20.48 0.11 -13.83
N VAL A 96 -20.61 -0.51 -12.65
CA VAL A 96 -19.61 -0.41 -11.55
C VAL A 96 -18.27 -1.00 -11.96
N GLY A 97 -18.27 -2.16 -12.63
CA GLY A 97 -17.03 -2.85 -13.05
C GLY A 97 -16.13 -2.02 -13.98
N ARG A 98 -16.65 -0.98 -14.62
CA ARG A 98 -15.87 -0.04 -15.44
C ARG A 98 -15.03 0.94 -14.63
N GLY A 99 -15.40 1.18 -13.37
CA GLY A 99 -14.66 2.05 -12.44
C GLY A 99 -13.77 1.28 -11.46
N LEU A 100 -13.76 -0.05 -11.47
CA LEU A 100 -12.98 -0.88 -10.52
C LEU A 100 -11.52 -1.13 -10.94
N ARG A 101 -11.00 -0.35 -11.89
CA ARG A 101 -9.62 -0.49 -12.36
C ARG A 101 -8.68 0.33 -11.49
N LEU A 102 -7.44 -0.16 -11.32
CA LEU A 102 -6.39 0.63 -10.68
C LEU A 102 -6.03 1.83 -11.55
N ALA A 103 -6.03 3.00 -10.93
CA ALA A 103 -5.73 4.29 -11.53
C ALA A 103 -4.28 4.38 -11.98
N VAL A 104 -4.00 5.34 -12.86
CA VAL A 104 -2.65 5.65 -13.34
C VAL A 104 -2.24 7.08 -12.99
N ASN A 105 -0.94 7.29 -12.77
CA ASN A 105 -0.35 8.61 -12.59
C ASN A 105 -0.16 9.34 -13.94
N GLN A 106 0.43 10.55 -13.90
CA GLN A 106 0.71 11.34 -15.12
C GLN A 106 1.77 10.73 -16.05
N GLY A 107 2.58 9.79 -15.56
CA GLY A 107 3.49 8.98 -16.37
C GLY A 107 2.81 7.76 -17.02
N GLY A 108 1.52 7.53 -16.74
CA GLY A 108 0.79 6.34 -17.18
C GLY A 108 1.10 5.08 -16.37
N GLU A 109 1.83 5.20 -15.26
CA GLU A 109 2.16 4.09 -14.39
C GLU A 109 1.00 3.79 -13.44
N ARG A 110 0.72 2.50 -13.20
CA ARG A 110 -0.40 2.08 -12.35
C ARG A 110 -0.09 2.31 -10.88
N MET A 111 -1.07 2.81 -10.15
CA MET A 111 -1.00 3.00 -8.71
C MET A 111 -1.28 1.67 -8.00
N ASP A 112 -0.38 0.71 -8.16
CA ASP A 112 -0.43 -0.64 -7.58
C ASP A 112 0.71 -0.90 -6.57
N GLU A 113 0.80 -2.11 -6.03
CA GLU A 113 1.76 -2.49 -4.98
C GLU A 113 3.23 -2.38 -5.42
N THR A 114 3.50 -2.20 -6.72
CA THR A 114 4.87 -1.97 -7.20
C THR A 114 5.36 -0.54 -6.92
N LEU A 115 4.43 0.43 -6.85
CA LEU A 115 4.74 1.85 -6.63
C LEU A 115 4.26 2.37 -5.28
N LEU A 116 3.33 1.67 -4.64
CA LEU A 116 2.65 2.09 -3.42
C LEU A 116 2.67 0.96 -2.39
N SER A 117 2.60 1.32 -1.11
CA SER A 117 2.27 0.34 -0.08
C SER A 117 0.84 -0.19 -0.25
N ARG A 118 0.55 -1.37 0.30
CA ARG A 118 -0.78 -2.01 0.19
C ARG A 118 -1.92 -1.11 0.69
N GLU A 119 -1.70 -0.39 1.80
CA GLU A 119 -2.68 0.58 2.33
C GLU A 119 -2.93 1.73 1.34
N GLU A 120 -1.87 2.25 0.71
CA GLU A 120 -1.98 3.34 -0.26
C GLU A 120 -2.68 2.93 -1.55
N VAL A 121 -2.51 1.69 -2.00
CA VAL A 121 -3.27 1.14 -3.13
C VAL A 121 -4.77 1.23 -2.85
N HIS A 122 -5.19 0.86 -1.63
CA HIS A 122 -6.61 0.94 -1.25
C HIS A 122 -7.11 2.38 -1.09
N ASN A 123 -6.30 3.27 -0.54
CA ASN A 123 -6.68 4.68 -0.33
C ASN A 123 -6.79 5.50 -1.62
N ILE A 124 -5.92 5.22 -2.60
CA ILE A 124 -5.91 5.95 -3.88
C ILE A 124 -7.00 5.42 -4.82
N ASN A 125 -7.19 4.09 -4.86
CA ASN A 125 -8.09 3.45 -5.82
C ASN A 125 -9.52 3.27 -5.28
N VAL A 126 -10.12 4.36 -4.79
CA VAL A 126 -11.47 4.37 -4.23
C VAL A 126 -12.49 4.82 -5.27
N LEU A 127 -13.43 3.94 -5.61
CA LEU A 127 -14.58 4.25 -6.46
C LEU A 127 -15.78 4.68 -5.61
N THR A 128 -16.13 5.97 -5.64
CA THR A 128 -17.35 6.48 -5.00
C THR A 128 -18.56 6.25 -5.91
N VAL A 129 -19.51 5.42 -5.47
CA VAL A 129 -20.79 5.22 -6.18
C VAL A 129 -21.89 6.04 -5.54
N ILE A 130 -22.41 7.04 -6.26
CA ILE A 130 -23.55 7.85 -5.85
C ILE A 130 -24.83 7.16 -6.34
N ALA A 131 -25.47 6.48 -5.41
CA ALA A 131 -26.59 5.57 -5.61
C ALA A 131 -27.95 6.20 -5.23
N ASN A 132 -29.03 5.77 -5.89
CA ASN A 132 -30.39 5.90 -5.36
C ASN A 132 -30.71 4.71 -4.42
N GLU A 133 -31.86 4.71 -3.74
CA GLU A 133 -32.25 3.63 -2.80
C GLU A 133 -32.14 2.22 -3.40
N SER A 134 -32.44 2.04 -4.70
CA SER A 134 -32.37 0.75 -5.40
C SER A 134 -30.94 0.25 -5.70
N TYR A 135 -29.95 1.14 -5.56
CA TYR A 135 -28.55 0.87 -5.86
C TYR A 135 -27.74 0.68 -4.56
N ASP A 136 -28.21 1.21 -3.42
CA ASP A 136 -27.70 0.86 -2.09
C ASP A 136 -27.88 -0.63 -1.79
N SER A 137 -29.08 -1.18 -2.06
CA SER A 137 -29.35 -2.61 -1.92
C SER A 137 -28.48 -3.47 -2.85
N PHE A 138 -28.25 -3.01 -4.08
CA PHE A 138 -27.36 -3.67 -5.04
C PHE A 138 -25.89 -3.64 -4.60
N ALA A 139 -25.38 -2.51 -4.13
CA ALA A 139 -23.99 -2.39 -3.65
C ALA A 139 -23.74 -3.34 -2.46
N LYS A 140 -24.68 -3.40 -1.51
CA LYS A 140 -24.65 -4.37 -0.41
C LYS A 140 -24.67 -5.81 -0.91
N GLY A 141 -25.56 -6.13 -1.87
CA GLY A 141 -25.64 -7.46 -2.48
C GLY A 141 -24.35 -7.88 -3.21
N LEU A 142 -23.74 -6.97 -3.99
CA LEU A 142 -22.48 -7.25 -4.68
C LEU A 142 -21.33 -7.54 -3.71
N GLN A 143 -21.30 -6.83 -2.58
CA GLN A 143 -20.31 -7.10 -1.53
C GLN A 143 -20.55 -8.45 -0.85
N SER A 144 -21.81 -8.80 -0.57
CA SER A 144 -22.16 -10.12 -0.06
C SER A 144 -21.76 -11.22 -1.04
N GLU A 145 -21.99 -11.05 -2.34
CA GLU A 145 -21.56 -12.00 -3.37
C GLU A 145 -20.02 -12.10 -3.47
N ILE A 146 -19.29 -10.99 -3.38
CA ILE A 146 -17.82 -11.00 -3.33
C ILE A 146 -17.36 -11.76 -2.08
N ALA A 147 -18.00 -11.54 -0.94
CA ALA A 147 -17.73 -12.27 0.29
C ALA A 147 -17.99 -13.78 0.15
N GLU A 148 -19.11 -14.16 -0.50
CA GLU A 148 -19.47 -15.56 -0.78
C GLU A 148 -18.51 -16.21 -1.79
N ALA A 149 -18.04 -15.47 -2.80
CA ALA A 149 -17.04 -15.95 -3.76
C ALA A 149 -15.65 -16.17 -3.13
N VAL A 150 -15.38 -15.54 -1.99
CA VAL A 150 -14.20 -15.76 -1.13
C VAL A 150 -14.51 -16.77 -0.01
N GLY A 151 -15.71 -17.35 0.00
CA GLY A 151 -16.31 -18.13 1.09
C GLY A 151 -15.65 -19.47 1.42
N ASP A 152 -14.69 -19.95 0.63
CA ASP A 152 -13.82 -21.07 1.02
C ASP A 152 -12.83 -20.68 2.13
N ARG A 153 -12.67 -19.37 2.41
CA ARG A 153 -11.89 -18.88 3.54
C ARG A 153 -12.69 -18.99 4.84
N PRO A 154 -12.04 -19.41 5.94
CA PRO A 154 -12.70 -19.42 7.23
C PRO A 154 -13.15 -18.01 7.62
N CYS A 155 -14.43 -17.82 7.94
CA CYS A 155 -14.98 -16.54 8.42
C CYS A 155 -14.88 -16.38 9.95
N LYS A 156 -14.49 -17.44 10.66
CA LYS A 156 -14.33 -17.44 12.11
C LYS A 156 -12.97 -17.97 12.49
N VAL A 157 -12.32 -17.27 13.42
CA VAL A 157 -11.13 -17.76 14.09
C VAL A 157 -11.52 -18.91 15.01
N GLU A 158 -10.94 -20.08 14.77
CA GLU A 158 -11.12 -21.29 15.57
C GLU A 158 -9.75 -21.96 15.79
N ALA A 159 -9.56 -22.64 16.92
CA ALA A 159 -8.30 -23.33 17.24
C ALA A 159 -7.78 -24.21 16.10
N LYS A 160 -8.68 -24.91 15.40
CA LYS A 160 -8.34 -25.81 14.29
C LYS A 160 -7.55 -25.15 13.15
N LEU A 161 -7.65 -23.83 12.98
CA LEU A 161 -6.89 -23.08 11.97
C LEU A 161 -5.39 -23.07 12.23
N PHE A 162 -4.99 -23.22 13.49
CA PHE A 162 -3.60 -23.20 13.92
C PHE A 162 -2.97 -24.60 13.97
N ASN A 163 -3.78 -25.66 13.85
CA ASN A 163 -3.32 -27.05 14.00
C ASN A 163 -2.15 -27.41 13.06
N ASP A 164 -2.23 -26.98 11.79
CA ASP A 164 -1.21 -27.31 10.79
C ASP A 164 0.15 -26.66 11.08
N LYS A 165 0.17 -25.50 11.76
CA LYS A 165 1.40 -24.74 12.06
C LYS A 165 1.96 -25.02 13.46
N PHE A 166 1.10 -25.32 14.43
CA PHE A 166 1.46 -25.37 15.85
C PHE A 166 1.18 -26.74 16.51
N GLY A 167 0.33 -27.59 15.89
CA GLY A 167 -0.17 -28.82 16.51
C GLY A 167 -1.34 -28.55 17.47
N GLU A 168 -2.20 -29.54 17.70
CA GLU A 168 -3.51 -29.35 18.37
C GLU A 168 -3.43 -28.66 19.75
N ALA A 169 -2.46 -29.04 20.59
CA ALA A 169 -2.33 -28.48 21.94
C ALA A 169 -1.90 -27.00 21.92
N ALA A 170 -0.88 -26.67 21.12
CA ALA A 170 -0.41 -25.29 21.00
C ALA A 170 -1.39 -24.41 20.20
N ALA A 171 -2.12 -25.00 19.23
CA ALA A 171 -3.19 -24.32 18.51
C ALA A 171 -4.34 -23.87 19.41
N LEU A 172 -4.69 -24.70 20.41
CA LEU A 172 -5.67 -24.33 21.43
C LEU A 172 -5.15 -23.20 22.33
N ALA A 173 -3.90 -23.28 22.81
CA ALA A 173 -3.29 -22.24 23.63
C ALA A 173 -3.20 -20.89 22.90
N VAL A 174 -2.82 -20.90 21.61
CA VAL A 174 -2.84 -19.72 20.73
C VAL A 174 -4.26 -19.15 20.64
N TYR A 175 -5.26 -19.97 20.39
CA TYR A 175 -6.64 -19.50 20.29
C TYR A 175 -7.18 -18.93 21.61
N GLU A 176 -6.89 -19.56 22.75
CA GLU A 176 -7.28 -19.06 24.07
C GLU A 176 -6.61 -17.72 24.39
N SER A 177 -5.31 -17.60 24.12
CA SER A 177 -4.57 -16.33 24.29
C SER A 177 -5.14 -15.21 23.41
N LEU A 178 -5.53 -15.50 22.16
CA LEU A 178 -6.18 -14.51 21.30
C LEU A 178 -7.53 -14.03 21.87
N ILE A 179 -8.26 -14.88 22.59
CA ILE A 179 -9.50 -14.47 23.26
C ILE A 179 -9.21 -13.65 24.52
N GLU A 180 -8.26 -14.10 25.36
CA GLU A 180 -7.88 -13.43 26.61
C GLU A 180 -7.34 -12.02 26.37
N ASN A 181 -6.50 -11.87 25.34
CA ASN A 181 -5.95 -10.57 24.92
C ASN A 181 -6.99 -9.71 24.20
N GLY A 182 -8.20 -10.22 23.96
CA GLY A 182 -9.30 -9.47 23.36
C GLY A 182 -9.18 -9.29 21.84
N TYR A 183 -8.30 -10.05 21.18
CA TYR A 183 -8.11 -10.06 19.73
C TYR A 183 -9.23 -10.80 19.00
N VAL A 184 -9.84 -11.79 19.65
CA VAL A 184 -10.95 -12.57 19.11
C VAL A 184 -12.14 -12.50 20.05
N LYS A 185 -13.31 -12.16 19.52
CA LYS A 185 -14.58 -12.19 20.25
C LYS A 185 -15.62 -12.96 19.47
N ARG A 186 -16.10 -14.09 20.04
CA ARG A 186 -17.08 -14.99 19.39
C ARG A 186 -16.62 -15.50 18.00
N GLY A 187 -15.31 -15.67 17.82
CA GLY A 187 -14.70 -16.09 16.56
C GLY A 187 -14.47 -14.97 15.54
N GLU A 188 -14.80 -13.72 15.87
CA GLU A 188 -14.53 -12.56 15.00
C GLU A 188 -13.29 -11.81 15.50
N LEU A 189 -12.47 -11.30 14.58
CA LEU A 189 -11.34 -10.43 14.89
C LEU A 189 -11.85 -9.05 15.35
N THR A 190 -11.21 -8.50 16.38
CA THR A 190 -11.59 -7.21 16.97
C THR A 190 -10.74 -6.06 16.43
N GLU A 191 -11.18 -4.81 16.63
CA GLU A 191 -10.36 -3.62 16.31
C GLU A 191 -9.00 -3.67 17.01
N LYS A 192 -8.96 -4.15 18.26
CA LYS A 192 -7.72 -4.34 19.02
C LYS A 192 -6.71 -5.25 18.31
N TYR A 193 -7.18 -6.31 17.64
CA TYR A 193 -6.29 -7.16 16.84
C TYR A 193 -5.63 -6.37 15.71
N TYR A 194 -6.42 -5.59 14.98
CA TYR A 194 -5.90 -4.81 13.85
C TYR A 194 -4.95 -3.69 14.30
N GLU A 195 -5.25 -3.04 15.41
CA GLU A 195 -4.38 -2.04 16.04
C GLU A 195 -3.06 -2.68 16.48
N ASP A 196 -3.09 -3.71 17.32
CA ASP A 196 -1.88 -4.35 17.85
C ASP A 196 -1.07 -5.06 16.76
N LYS A 197 -1.74 -5.59 15.72
CA LYS A 197 -1.07 -6.10 14.52
C LYS A 197 -0.33 -4.98 13.77
N LYS A 198 -0.98 -3.82 13.57
CA LYS A 198 -0.37 -2.68 12.89
C LYS A 198 0.81 -2.11 13.67
N ASN A 199 0.75 -2.17 14.99
CA ASN A 199 1.78 -1.70 15.90
C ASN A 199 2.82 -2.77 16.27
N GLY A 200 2.68 -3.99 15.73
CA GLY A 200 3.48 -5.18 16.04
C GLY A 200 3.62 -5.54 17.53
N THR A 201 2.71 -5.04 18.36
CA THR A 201 2.59 -5.34 19.79
C THR A 201 1.71 -6.56 20.06
N LEU A 202 1.45 -7.39 19.04
CA LEU A 202 0.57 -8.54 19.15
C LEU A 202 1.12 -9.56 20.15
N GLU A 203 0.39 -9.73 21.26
CA GLU A 203 0.75 -10.67 22.31
C GLU A 203 0.40 -12.11 21.89
N VAL A 204 1.40 -12.99 21.91
CA VAL A 204 1.26 -14.43 21.64
C VAL A 204 1.64 -15.23 22.88
N PRO A 205 1.06 -16.42 23.10
CA PRO A 205 1.40 -17.24 24.25
C PRO A 205 2.80 -17.85 24.10
N GLU A 206 3.35 -18.38 25.20
CA GLU A 206 4.70 -18.99 25.27
C GLU A 206 4.88 -20.09 24.20
N GLU A 207 3.83 -20.85 23.92
CA GLU A 207 3.82 -21.92 22.90
C GLU A 207 3.98 -21.40 21.45
N ALA A 208 3.80 -20.10 21.23
CA ALA A 208 4.00 -19.43 19.94
C ALA A 208 5.07 -18.31 20.01
N GLU A 209 5.90 -18.30 21.05
CA GLU A 209 6.97 -17.32 21.22
C GLU A 209 7.96 -17.38 20.03
N GLY A 210 8.32 -16.20 19.50
CA GLY A 210 9.14 -16.09 18.30
C GLY A 210 8.44 -16.49 16.99
N ARG A 211 7.17 -16.92 17.03
CA ARG A 211 6.36 -17.35 15.88
C ARG A 211 5.11 -16.47 15.67
N ALA A 212 5.13 -15.23 16.15
CA ALA A 212 4.03 -14.28 15.96
C ALA A 212 3.65 -14.06 14.48
N ALA A 213 4.63 -14.05 13.58
CA ALA A 213 4.38 -13.97 12.13
C ALA A 213 3.57 -15.16 11.60
N ASP A 214 3.75 -16.35 12.17
CA ASP A 214 2.97 -17.53 11.80
C ASP A 214 1.51 -17.42 12.25
N VAL A 215 1.28 -16.87 13.44
CA VAL A 215 -0.06 -16.59 13.99
C VAL A 215 -0.78 -15.56 13.11
N ILE A 216 -0.10 -14.46 12.79
CA ILE A 216 -0.63 -13.41 11.90
C ILE A 216 -0.97 -13.97 10.52
N ALA A 217 -0.11 -14.82 9.94
CA ALA A 217 -0.38 -15.43 8.64
C ALA A 217 -1.64 -16.32 8.65
N VAL A 218 -1.91 -17.03 9.75
CA VAL A 218 -3.15 -17.82 9.91
C VAL A 218 -4.34 -16.88 10.05
N LEU A 219 -4.24 -15.83 10.85
CA LEU A 219 -5.31 -14.85 11.04
C LEU A 219 -5.63 -14.06 9.76
N ASP A 220 -4.63 -13.75 8.93
CA ASP A 220 -4.81 -13.09 7.63
C ASP A 220 -5.47 -13.98 6.58
N SER A 221 -5.47 -15.29 6.80
CA SER A 221 -6.23 -16.23 5.97
C SER A 221 -7.72 -16.22 6.31
N VAL A 222 -8.09 -15.73 7.50
CA VAL A 222 -9.48 -15.59 7.96
C VAL A 222 -10.10 -14.40 7.23
N TYR A 223 -11.22 -14.64 6.55
CA TYR A 223 -11.94 -13.58 5.87
C TYR A 223 -12.56 -12.65 6.90
N ASP A 224 -12.22 -11.36 6.83
CA ASP A 224 -12.86 -10.33 7.65
C ASP A 224 -14.00 -9.65 6.88
N PRO A 225 -15.26 -9.82 7.32
CA PRO A 225 -16.41 -9.11 6.75
C PRO A 225 -16.36 -7.59 6.98
N ASN A 226 -15.56 -7.10 7.92
CA ASN A 226 -15.41 -5.68 8.25
C ASN A 226 -14.38 -4.96 7.39
N ALA A 227 -13.33 -5.65 6.92
CA ALA A 227 -12.27 -5.06 6.10
C ALA A 227 -12.76 -4.40 4.81
N ASN A 228 -13.92 -4.85 4.29
CA ASN A 228 -14.54 -4.31 3.07
C ASN A 228 -15.89 -3.63 3.34
N LYS A 229 -16.21 -3.26 4.59
CA LYS A 229 -17.45 -2.54 4.89
C LYS A 229 -17.43 -1.18 4.20
N PRO A 230 -18.53 -0.79 3.53
CA PRO A 230 -18.60 0.49 2.86
C PRO A 230 -18.55 1.59 3.93
N GLU A 231 -17.49 2.39 3.90
CA GLU A 231 -17.40 3.58 4.73
C GLU A 231 -18.48 4.57 4.29
N ASN A 232 -19.27 5.05 5.26
CA ASN A 232 -20.17 6.16 4.99
C ASN A 232 -19.35 7.45 4.96
N ALA A 233 -18.91 7.85 3.77
CA ALA A 233 -18.12 9.08 3.53
C ALA A 233 -18.82 10.40 3.95
N ARG A 234 -20.04 10.34 4.51
CA ARG A 234 -20.74 11.50 5.11
C ARG A 234 -20.73 11.49 6.64
N LYS A 235 -20.26 10.41 7.28
CA LYS A 235 -20.28 10.27 8.74
C LYS A 235 -18.90 10.64 9.29
N ASN A 236 -18.84 11.69 10.11
CA ASN A 236 -17.65 12.16 10.84
C ASN A 236 -16.46 12.65 10.01
N THR A 237 -16.62 12.98 8.72
CA THR A 237 -15.55 13.59 7.93
C THR A 237 -15.24 15.00 8.43
N VAL A 238 -13.98 15.23 8.81
CA VAL A 238 -13.44 16.56 9.08
C VAL A 238 -12.61 17.04 7.91
N GLU A 239 -12.89 18.27 7.48
CA GLU A 239 -12.02 18.99 6.55
C GLU A 239 -10.89 19.64 7.33
N VAL A 240 -9.68 19.20 7.05
CA VAL A 240 -8.46 19.75 7.66
C VAL A 240 -8.20 21.13 7.08
N THR A 241 -8.14 22.14 7.94
CA THR A 241 -7.92 23.53 7.58
C THR A 241 -6.54 24.00 8.02
N LEU A 242 -5.79 24.54 7.06
CA LEU A 242 -4.48 25.14 7.33
C LEU A 242 -4.62 26.44 8.12
N ASP A 243 -3.95 26.52 9.26
CA ASP A 243 -3.90 27.75 10.07
C ASP A 243 -2.86 28.72 9.49
N LYS A 244 -3.35 29.72 8.75
CA LYS A 244 -2.50 30.75 8.13
C LYS A 244 -1.73 31.58 9.15
N SER A 245 -2.20 31.70 10.39
CA SER A 245 -1.47 32.45 11.42
C SER A 245 -0.20 31.70 11.84
N LYS A 246 -0.30 30.38 12.00
CA LYS A 246 0.85 29.50 12.31
C LYS A 246 1.80 29.37 11.13
N LEU A 247 1.28 29.24 9.90
CA LEU A 247 2.10 29.21 8.70
C LEU A 247 2.98 30.47 8.57
N ASN A 248 2.46 31.64 8.96
CA ASN A 248 3.19 32.91 8.93
C ASN A 248 3.89 33.23 10.26
N SER A 249 3.89 32.31 11.23
CA SER A 249 4.60 32.50 12.50
C SER A 249 6.11 32.51 12.27
N LYS A 250 6.84 33.25 13.10
CA LYS A 250 8.30 33.33 13.01
C LYS A 250 8.95 31.96 13.18
N ALA A 251 8.51 31.18 14.17
CA ALA A 251 9.05 29.85 14.45
C ALA A 251 8.89 28.90 13.26
N PHE A 252 7.70 28.86 12.64
CA PHE A 252 7.48 28.00 11.47
C PHE A 252 8.29 28.47 10.26
N GLN A 253 8.35 29.78 9.99
CA GLN A 253 9.13 30.30 8.86
C GLN A 253 10.62 30.00 9.00
N GLU A 254 11.17 30.10 10.21
CA GLU A 254 12.56 29.75 10.47
C GLU A 254 12.81 28.25 10.34
N LEU A 255 11.93 27.39 10.91
CA LEU A 255 11.97 25.94 10.72
C LEU A 255 11.97 25.59 9.22
N TRP A 256 10.97 26.11 8.50
CA TRP A 256 10.78 25.84 7.08
C TRP A 256 11.98 26.28 6.24
N SER A 257 12.52 27.48 6.49
CA SER A 257 13.70 27.98 5.77
C SER A 257 14.95 27.11 5.92
N ARG A 258 15.03 26.29 6.98
CA ARG A 258 16.17 25.41 7.24
C ARG A 258 16.00 24.03 6.61
N ILE A 259 14.76 23.53 6.53
CA ILE A 259 14.46 22.18 6.03
C ILE A 259 14.00 22.13 4.57
N ASN A 260 13.57 23.24 3.99
CA ASN A 260 12.92 23.26 2.67
C ASN A 260 13.87 23.16 1.47
N HIS A 261 15.19 23.12 1.68
CA HIS A 261 16.14 23.12 0.57
C HIS A 261 16.25 21.74 -0.07
N LYS A 262 16.21 21.69 -1.40
CA LYS A 262 16.47 20.44 -2.10
C LYS A 262 17.98 20.16 -2.09
N SER A 263 18.33 18.89 -2.16
CA SER A 263 19.72 18.45 -2.30
C SER A 263 19.85 17.46 -3.44
N TYR A 264 21.06 17.32 -3.97
CA TYR A 264 21.46 16.15 -4.72
C TYR A 264 22.44 15.33 -3.89
N TYR A 265 22.56 14.05 -4.19
CA TYR A 265 23.52 13.17 -3.56
C TYR A 265 24.59 12.74 -4.56
N VAL A 266 25.76 12.44 -4.04
CA VAL A 266 26.84 11.74 -4.73
C VAL A 266 27.15 10.49 -3.91
N VAL A 267 27.23 9.34 -4.56
CA VAL A 267 27.60 8.07 -3.90
C VAL A 267 28.94 7.63 -4.46
N GLY A 268 29.92 7.44 -3.58
CA GLY A 268 31.11 6.66 -3.91
C GLY A 268 30.72 5.18 -4.02
N PHE A 269 30.68 4.64 -5.23
CA PHE A 269 30.23 3.27 -5.47
C PHE A 269 31.36 2.44 -6.08
N ASP A 270 31.91 1.52 -5.30
CA ASP A 270 32.83 0.50 -5.79
C ASP A 270 32.04 -0.75 -6.21
N GLU A 271 31.97 -1.00 -7.52
CA GLU A 271 31.28 -2.15 -8.09
C GLU A 271 31.93 -3.47 -7.63
N ASP A 272 33.26 -3.53 -7.50
CA ASP A 272 33.97 -4.75 -7.15
C ASP A 272 33.77 -5.09 -5.66
N GLU A 273 33.72 -4.08 -4.79
CA GLU A 273 33.35 -4.26 -3.38
C GLU A 273 31.91 -4.78 -3.22
N LEU A 274 30.95 -4.22 -3.95
CA LEU A 274 29.57 -4.71 -3.92
C LEU A 274 29.50 -6.17 -4.37
N VAL A 275 30.21 -6.53 -5.44
CA VAL A 275 30.25 -7.90 -5.95
C VAL A 275 30.79 -8.85 -4.87
N GLU A 276 31.90 -8.50 -4.20
CA GLU A 276 32.49 -9.32 -3.15
C GLU A 276 31.54 -9.51 -1.96
N LYS A 277 30.94 -8.42 -1.45
CA LYS A 277 29.97 -8.47 -0.34
C LYS A 277 28.72 -9.27 -0.72
N ALA A 278 28.18 -9.07 -1.93
CA ALA A 278 27.01 -9.80 -2.42
C ALA A 278 27.26 -11.31 -2.55
N VAL A 279 28.40 -11.71 -3.12
CA VAL A 279 28.79 -13.13 -3.24
C VAL A 279 28.89 -13.78 -1.86
N LYS A 280 29.55 -13.11 -0.91
CA LYS A 280 29.70 -13.61 0.46
C LYS A 280 28.36 -13.85 1.14
N GLU A 281 27.44 -12.89 1.05
CA GLU A 281 26.12 -12.98 1.70
C GLU A 281 25.19 -13.97 1.00
N LEU A 282 25.21 -14.04 -0.33
CA LEU A 282 24.45 -15.04 -1.09
C LEU A 282 24.92 -16.45 -0.71
N ASN A 283 26.23 -16.70 -0.62
CA ASN A 283 26.73 -18.02 -0.22
C ASN A 283 26.29 -18.38 1.22
N ALA A 284 26.34 -17.41 2.13
CA ALA A 284 25.96 -17.62 3.52
C ALA A 284 24.46 -17.88 3.70
N ARG A 285 23.60 -17.07 3.06
CA ARG A 285 22.17 -16.96 3.40
C ARG A 285 21.20 -17.49 2.34
N LEU A 286 21.58 -17.56 1.06
CA LEU A 286 20.64 -17.96 0.01
C LEU A 286 20.26 -19.44 0.20
N ARG A 287 18.98 -19.66 0.51
CA ARG A 287 18.36 -20.98 0.62
C ARG A 287 17.08 -20.96 -0.18
N VAL A 288 16.87 -21.99 -0.97
CA VAL A 288 15.71 -22.17 -1.85
C VAL A 288 15.04 -23.49 -1.53
N SER A 289 13.72 -23.47 -1.38
CA SER A 289 12.95 -24.67 -1.11
C SER A 289 12.82 -25.53 -2.36
N LYS A 290 12.86 -26.85 -2.18
CA LYS A 290 12.55 -27.79 -3.26
C LYS A 290 11.04 -27.90 -3.42
N ILE A 291 10.58 -27.94 -4.67
CA ILE A 291 9.17 -28.22 -4.98
C ILE A 291 8.86 -29.69 -4.66
N TYR A 292 7.84 -29.92 -3.82
CA TYR A 292 7.33 -31.25 -3.49
C TYR A 292 5.86 -31.37 -3.85
N PHE A 293 5.43 -32.58 -4.21
CA PHE A 293 4.01 -32.90 -4.34
C PHE A 293 3.48 -33.46 -3.03
N LYS A 294 2.33 -32.95 -2.63
CA LYS A 294 1.50 -33.60 -1.62
C LYS A 294 0.57 -34.55 -2.34
N VAL A 295 0.87 -35.84 -2.33
CA VAL A 295 -0.03 -36.86 -2.90
C VAL A 295 -0.93 -37.34 -1.78
N GLU A 296 -2.21 -36.95 -1.84
CA GLU A 296 -3.24 -37.46 -0.94
C GLU A 296 -3.97 -38.62 -1.61
N THR A 297 -3.92 -39.80 -1.00
CA THR A 297 -4.69 -40.97 -1.49
C THR A 297 -5.90 -41.17 -0.60
N GLY A 298 -7.09 -41.00 -1.18
CA GLY A 298 -8.37 -41.31 -0.53
C GLY A 298 -8.88 -42.68 -0.93
N GLU A 299 -9.52 -43.39 -0.01
CA GLU A 299 -10.36 -44.54 -0.32
C GLU A 299 -11.80 -44.28 0.14
N GLN A 300 -12.76 -44.84 -0.59
CA GLN A 300 -14.16 -44.78 -0.17
C GLN A 300 -14.34 -45.56 1.13
N ALA A 301 -15.01 -44.95 2.11
CA ALA A 301 -15.35 -45.57 3.38
C ALA A 301 -16.11 -46.89 3.14
N LYS A 302 -15.81 -47.91 3.95
CA LYS A 302 -16.40 -49.25 3.81
C LYS A 302 -17.93 -49.23 3.94
N ASN A 303 -18.46 -48.30 4.72
CA ASN A 303 -19.89 -48.07 4.89
C ASN A 303 -20.19 -46.60 4.57
N ILE A 304 -21.27 -46.34 3.84
CA ILE A 304 -21.84 -45.01 3.62
C ILE A 304 -23.16 -45.00 4.38
N ASP A 305 -23.25 -44.17 5.41
CA ASP A 305 -24.39 -44.14 6.33
C ASP A 305 -25.54 -43.27 5.81
N SER A 306 -25.27 -42.29 4.93
CA SER A 306 -26.30 -41.46 4.30
C SER A 306 -25.90 -40.89 2.94
N LYS A 307 -26.89 -40.41 2.18
CA LYS A 307 -26.67 -39.68 0.94
C LYS A 307 -25.99 -38.33 1.20
N GLU A 308 -26.36 -37.66 2.30
CA GLU A 308 -25.75 -36.40 2.72
C GLU A 308 -24.24 -36.56 3.01
N GLN A 309 -23.81 -37.70 3.60
CA GLN A 309 -22.39 -38.00 3.87
C GLN A 309 -21.57 -38.19 2.58
N LEU A 310 -22.20 -38.69 1.51
CA LEU A 310 -21.55 -38.84 0.21
C LEU A 310 -21.45 -37.49 -0.52
N GLU A 311 -22.49 -36.66 -0.44
CA GLU A 311 -22.51 -35.32 -1.04
C GLU A 311 -21.55 -34.34 -0.33
N SER A 312 -21.32 -34.51 0.98
CA SER A 312 -20.36 -33.71 1.76
C SER A 312 -18.89 -34.14 1.57
N GLY A 313 -18.63 -35.26 0.91
CA GLY A 313 -17.27 -35.81 0.73
C GLY A 313 -16.71 -36.56 1.93
N GLU A 314 -17.45 -36.64 3.05
CA GLU A 314 -17.06 -37.36 4.28
C GLU A 314 -16.99 -38.88 4.09
N ALA A 315 -17.63 -39.40 3.04
CA ALA A 315 -17.55 -40.80 2.65
C ALA A 315 -16.20 -41.21 2.02
N PHE A 316 -15.27 -40.27 1.81
CA PHE A 316 -13.90 -40.57 1.36
C PHE A 316 -12.94 -40.37 2.52
N VAL A 317 -12.31 -41.47 2.96
CA VAL A 317 -11.36 -41.46 4.07
C VAL A 317 -9.95 -41.35 3.51
N ARG A 318 -9.14 -40.43 4.05
CA ARG A 318 -7.71 -40.35 3.71
C ARG A 318 -7.01 -41.59 4.26
N LYS A 319 -6.44 -42.40 3.37
CA LYS A 319 -5.73 -43.64 3.73
C LYS A 319 -4.27 -43.37 4.07
N ASP A 320 -3.63 -42.54 3.27
CA ASP A 320 -2.20 -42.24 3.37
C ASP A 320 -1.92 -40.84 2.81
N MET A 321 -0.88 -40.20 3.35
CA MET A 321 -0.43 -38.88 2.96
C MET A 321 1.09 -38.87 2.89
N VAL A 322 1.62 -38.93 1.68
CA VAL A 322 3.06 -38.91 1.44
C VAL A 322 3.44 -37.57 0.81
N ARG A 323 4.41 -36.90 1.43
CA ARG A 323 5.12 -35.81 0.76
C ARG A 323 6.23 -36.45 -0.06
N GLU A 324 6.04 -36.49 -1.36
CA GLU A 324 7.09 -36.90 -2.28
C GLU A 324 7.72 -35.62 -2.83
N GLU A 325 9.06 -35.53 -2.82
CA GLU A 325 9.73 -34.58 -3.74
C GLU A 325 9.15 -34.81 -5.14
N ALA A 326 9.23 -33.83 -6.06
CA ALA A 326 8.65 -33.91 -7.41
C ALA A 326 9.12 -35.08 -8.34
N ALA A 327 9.74 -36.09 -7.73
CA ALA A 327 10.12 -37.45 -8.11
C ALA A 327 11.61 -37.61 -8.43
N PRO A 328 12.25 -38.73 -7.99
CA PRO A 328 13.56 -39.17 -8.47
C PRO A 328 13.54 -39.62 -9.95
N PHE A 329 12.37 -39.78 -10.56
CA PHE A 329 12.18 -40.31 -11.93
C PHE A 329 12.03 -39.24 -13.01
N MET A 330 11.80 -38.00 -12.62
CA MET A 330 11.96 -36.85 -13.48
C MET A 330 12.59 -35.76 -12.63
N THR A 331 13.88 -35.49 -12.83
CA THR A 331 14.44 -34.17 -12.49
C THR A 331 13.59 -33.12 -13.20
N MET A 332 12.48 -32.69 -12.59
CA MET A 332 11.81 -31.45 -12.93
C MET A 332 12.70 -30.31 -12.45
N ARG A 333 13.83 -30.14 -13.15
CA ARG A 333 14.28 -28.77 -13.43
C ARG A 333 13.08 -28.09 -14.07
N ALA A 334 12.79 -26.84 -13.70
CA ALA A 334 11.70 -26.07 -14.29
C ALA A 334 11.59 -26.41 -15.78
N SER A 335 10.39 -26.83 -16.20
CA SER A 335 10.15 -27.48 -17.49
C SER A 335 11.10 -26.95 -18.56
N SER A 336 11.83 -27.82 -19.27
CA SER A 336 12.72 -27.38 -20.37
C SER A 336 12.03 -26.50 -21.43
N SER A 337 10.69 -26.41 -21.40
CA SER A 337 9.89 -25.47 -22.20
C SER A 337 9.87 -24.03 -21.69
N VAL A 338 10.18 -23.77 -20.42
CA VAL A 338 10.16 -22.44 -19.79
C VAL A 338 11.59 -21.92 -19.67
N HIS A 339 11.88 -20.89 -20.44
CA HIS A 339 13.19 -20.22 -20.41
C HIS A 339 13.16 -19.11 -19.37
N TYR A 340 14.06 -19.19 -18.39
CA TYR A 340 14.24 -18.16 -17.38
C TYR A 340 15.40 -17.23 -17.78
N ASP A 341 15.13 -15.93 -17.87
CA ASP A 341 16.19 -14.92 -17.95
C ASP A 341 16.66 -14.57 -16.52
N LEU A 342 17.44 -15.46 -15.90
CA LEU A 342 17.96 -15.28 -14.53
C LEU A 342 18.67 -13.93 -14.40
N VAL A 343 19.57 -13.62 -15.33
CA VAL A 343 20.33 -12.35 -15.31
C VAL A 343 19.39 -11.17 -15.50
N GLY A 344 18.51 -11.21 -16.50
CA GLY A 344 17.57 -10.12 -16.78
C GLY A 344 16.60 -9.85 -15.64
N LYS A 345 16.10 -10.90 -14.98
CA LYS A 345 15.23 -10.78 -13.82
C LYS A 345 15.94 -10.16 -12.64
N ILE A 346 17.13 -10.64 -12.27
CA ILE A 346 17.92 -10.02 -11.20
C ILE A 346 18.29 -8.58 -11.56
N VAL A 347 18.60 -8.27 -12.82
CA VAL A 347 18.85 -6.89 -13.27
C VAL A 347 17.60 -6.01 -13.10
N ALA A 348 16.42 -6.50 -13.47
CA ALA A 348 15.17 -5.76 -13.32
C ALA A 348 14.88 -5.44 -11.85
N GLU A 349 15.06 -6.42 -10.96
CA GLU A 349 14.80 -6.26 -9.52
C GLU A 349 15.87 -5.44 -8.78
N THR A 350 17.13 -5.45 -9.25
CA THR A 350 18.25 -4.79 -8.55
C THR A 350 18.69 -3.48 -9.18
N GLY A 351 18.36 -3.23 -10.45
CA GLY A 351 18.85 -2.09 -11.22
C GLY A 351 20.36 -2.13 -11.53
N LEU A 352 21.07 -3.22 -11.19
CA LEU A 352 22.49 -3.39 -11.51
C LEU A 352 22.70 -3.68 -12.99
N THR A 353 23.92 -3.43 -13.48
CA THR A 353 24.25 -3.80 -14.86
C THR A 353 24.28 -5.32 -15.03
N ARG A 354 23.97 -5.82 -16.24
CA ARG A 354 24.13 -7.24 -16.58
C ARG A 354 25.53 -7.76 -16.27
N LYS A 355 26.56 -6.92 -16.44
CA LYS A 355 27.96 -7.25 -16.15
C LYS A 355 28.17 -7.52 -14.65
N ALA A 356 27.68 -6.63 -13.77
CA ALA A 356 27.80 -6.78 -12.32
C ALA A 356 27.03 -8.02 -11.83
N VAL A 357 25.78 -8.20 -12.28
CA VAL A 357 24.99 -9.40 -11.93
C VAL A 357 25.68 -10.69 -12.38
N THR A 358 26.27 -10.70 -13.58
CA THR A 358 27.01 -11.87 -14.07
C THR A 358 28.24 -12.15 -13.20
N LYS A 359 29.00 -11.12 -12.81
CA LYS A 359 30.13 -11.29 -11.88
C LYS A 359 29.70 -11.90 -10.56
N ILE A 360 28.58 -11.42 -9.97
CA ILE A 360 28.03 -11.95 -8.72
C ILE A 360 27.68 -13.43 -8.89
N LEU A 361 26.89 -13.77 -9.92
CA LEU A 361 26.45 -15.16 -10.15
C LEU A 361 27.61 -16.12 -10.40
N VAL A 362 28.65 -15.68 -11.13
CA VAL A 362 29.86 -16.47 -11.39
C VAL A 362 30.70 -16.67 -10.12
N GLY A 363 30.64 -15.73 -9.18
CA GLY A 363 31.35 -15.82 -7.90
C GLY A 363 30.69 -16.76 -6.87
N LEU A 364 29.47 -17.23 -7.12
CA LEU A 364 28.75 -18.10 -6.18
C LEU A 364 29.36 -19.49 -6.10
N GLU A 365 29.27 -20.09 -4.91
CA GLU A 365 29.58 -21.50 -4.74
C GLU A 365 28.62 -22.34 -5.59
N LYS A 366 29.15 -23.39 -6.23
CA LYS A 366 28.37 -24.23 -7.15
C LYS A 366 27.10 -24.79 -6.50
N VAL A 367 27.18 -25.20 -5.24
CA VAL A 367 26.03 -25.76 -4.48
C VAL A 367 24.94 -24.71 -4.27
N ILE A 368 25.33 -23.43 -4.12
CA ILE A 368 24.39 -22.33 -3.96
C ILE A 368 23.76 -21.99 -5.31
N PHE A 369 24.56 -21.85 -6.36
CA PHE A 369 24.06 -21.58 -7.71
C PHE A 369 23.12 -22.69 -8.22
N ASP A 370 23.44 -23.96 -7.95
CA ASP A 370 22.65 -25.11 -8.41
C ASP A 370 21.21 -25.12 -7.84
N GLN A 371 20.96 -24.45 -6.70
CA GLN A 371 19.62 -24.29 -6.11
C GLN A 371 18.65 -23.54 -7.04
N PHE A 372 19.15 -22.77 -8.02
CA PHE A 372 18.30 -22.18 -9.05
C PHE A 372 17.47 -23.24 -9.80
N GLY A 373 18.02 -24.44 -9.96
CA GLY A 373 17.31 -25.56 -10.59
C GLY A 373 16.16 -26.13 -9.75
N ASP A 374 16.17 -25.91 -8.43
CA ASP A 374 15.18 -26.45 -7.50
C ASP A 374 13.88 -25.63 -7.50
N ASN A 375 14.01 -24.29 -7.46
CA ASN A 375 12.89 -23.35 -7.61
C ASN A 375 13.40 -21.99 -8.16
N PRO A 376 13.32 -21.77 -9.49
CA PRO A 376 13.85 -20.57 -10.13
C PRO A 376 13.25 -19.24 -9.65
N GLU A 377 11.93 -19.18 -9.40
CA GLU A 377 11.25 -17.95 -9.01
C GLU A 377 11.67 -17.53 -7.59
N GLU A 378 11.66 -18.47 -6.65
CA GLU A 378 12.11 -18.23 -5.28
C GLU A 378 13.60 -17.85 -5.25
N TYR A 379 14.44 -18.53 -6.04
CA TYR A 379 15.85 -18.18 -6.18
C TYR A 379 16.04 -16.74 -6.64
N ILE A 380 15.33 -16.31 -7.69
CA ILE A 380 15.42 -14.95 -8.25
C ILE A 380 15.03 -13.91 -7.18
N ILE A 381 13.90 -14.11 -6.50
CA ILE A 381 13.38 -13.20 -5.49
C ILE A 381 14.39 -13.08 -4.33
N HIS A 382 14.79 -14.20 -3.73
CA HIS A 382 15.69 -14.20 -2.59
C HIS A 382 17.08 -13.65 -2.95
N ALA A 383 17.62 -14.01 -4.13
CA ALA A 383 18.90 -13.49 -4.57
C ALA A 383 18.85 -11.98 -4.84
N ALA A 384 17.80 -11.48 -5.50
CA ALA A 384 17.63 -10.06 -5.74
C ALA A 384 17.51 -9.26 -4.44
N ASN A 385 16.78 -9.78 -3.45
CA ASN A 385 16.65 -9.14 -2.14
C ASN A 385 17.99 -9.03 -1.42
N ILE A 386 18.76 -10.13 -1.34
CA ILE A 386 20.09 -10.12 -0.72
C ILE A 386 21.04 -9.13 -1.42
N ILE A 387 21.02 -9.09 -2.76
CA ILE A 387 21.82 -8.14 -3.54
C ILE A 387 21.40 -6.69 -3.23
N ASN A 388 20.09 -6.41 -3.15
CA ASN A 388 19.57 -5.09 -2.82
C ASN A 388 19.95 -4.64 -1.40
N GLU A 389 19.98 -5.55 -0.42
CA GLU A 389 20.49 -5.25 0.92
C GLU A 389 21.98 -4.82 0.90
N GLN A 390 22.82 -5.54 0.13
CA GLN A 390 24.24 -5.20 0.03
C GLN A 390 24.46 -3.89 -0.72
N LYS A 391 23.66 -3.65 -1.76
CA LYS A 391 23.63 -2.38 -2.50
C LYS A 391 23.28 -1.22 -1.58
N ALA A 392 22.24 -1.37 -0.75
CA ALA A 392 21.86 -0.36 0.23
C ALA A 392 22.98 -0.09 1.25
N THR A 393 23.64 -1.15 1.74
CA THR A 393 24.76 -1.03 2.70
C THR A 393 25.95 -0.28 2.09
N ALA A 394 26.38 -0.65 0.88
CA ALA A 394 27.49 0.00 0.19
C ALA A 394 27.20 1.48 -0.14
N ILE A 395 25.93 1.80 -0.41
CA ILE A 395 25.49 3.18 -0.64
C ILE A 395 25.60 4.03 0.63
N ILE A 396 25.16 3.50 1.78
CA ILE A 396 25.16 4.22 3.06
C ILE A 396 26.58 4.65 3.44
N GLU A 397 27.57 3.79 3.25
CA GLU A 397 28.94 4.03 3.72
C GLU A 397 29.63 5.23 3.03
N HIS A 398 29.15 5.64 1.85
CA HIS A 398 29.83 6.63 1.00
C HIS A 398 28.91 7.67 0.34
N ILE A 399 27.75 7.96 0.95
CA ILE A 399 26.85 9.00 0.45
C ILE A 399 27.24 10.38 0.98
N THR A 400 27.27 11.37 0.10
CA THR A 400 27.40 12.79 0.45
C THR A 400 26.28 13.59 -0.18
N TYR A 401 25.78 14.59 0.55
CA TYR A 401 24.73 15.48 0.09
C TYR A 401 25.24 16.90 -0.14
N ASP A 402 24.77 17.51 -1.22
CA ASP A 402 25.08 18.90 -1.56
C ASP A 402 23.78 19.68 -1.81
N LYS A 403 23.76 20.91 -1.30
CA LYS A 403 22.61 21.81 -1.33
C LYS A 403 22.36 22.32 -2.76
N LEU A 404 21.13 22.19 -3.24
CA LEU A 404 20.68 22.83 -4.49
C LEU A 404 20.20 24.25 -4.22
N THR A 405 20.17 25.05 -5.28
CA THR A 405 19.56 26.40 -5.26
C THR A 405 18.03 26.37 -5.23
N SER A 406 17.43 25.21 -5.51
CA SER A 406 15.98 25.02 -5.49
C SER A 406 15.48 24.60 -4.11
N ALA A 407 14.30 25.08 -3.73
CA ALA A 407 13.65 24.79 -2.45
C ALA A 407 12.17 24.41 -2.68
N PHE A 408 11.59 23.71 -1.71
CA PHE A 408 10.15 23.50 -1.63
C PHE A 408 9.49 24.80 -1.15
N GLY A 409 8.47 25.27 -1.86
CA GLY A 409 7.67 26.40 -1.42
C GLY A 409 6.59 25.96 -0.43
N THR A 410 5.87 26.92 0.14
CA THR A 410 4.82 26.66 1.14
C THR A 410 3.52 26.13 0.52
N GLU A 411 3.41 26.13 -0.81
CA GLU A 411 2.27 25.58 -1.56
C GLU A 411 2.03 24.10 -1.26
N ILE A 412 3.05 23.35 -0.84
CA ILE A 412 2.92 21.93 -0.47
C ILE A 412 1.95 21.72 0.70
N PHE A 413 1.78 22.73 1.56
CA PHE A 413 0.85 22.66 2.70
C PHE A 413 -0.58 23.05 2.31
N THR A 414 -0.79 23.49 1.07
CA THR A 414 -2.10 23.94 0.55
C THR A 414 -2.74 22.93 -0.41
N GLU A 415 -2.14 21.75 -0.57
CA GLU A 415 -2.60 20.74 -1.51
C GLU A 415 -4.00 20.19 -1.15
N PRO A 416 -4.89 19.97 -2.15
CA PRO A 416 -6.25 19.49 -1.91
C PRO A 416 -6.36 18.10 -1.28
N ASP A 417 -5.31 17.29 -1.40
CA ASP A 417 -5.31 15.88 -1.00
C ASP A 417 -5.11 15.68 0.51
N LEU A 418 -4.82 16.76 1.26
CA LEU A 418 -4.62 16.78 2.72
C LEU A 418 -5.93 16.77 3.55
N LYS A 419 -7.09 16.61 2.89
CA LYS A 419 -8.34 17.24 3.38
C LYS A 419 -9.40 16.33 4.00
N LYS A 420 -9.14 15.04 4.22
CA LYS A 420 -10.19 14.15 4.75
C LYS A 420 -9.65 13.17 5.78
N GLY A 421 -10.01 13.41 7.02
CA GLY A 421 -9.96 12.43 8.09
C GLY A 421 -11.35 12.20 8.66
N SER A 422 -11.51 11.10 9.38
CA SER A 422 -12.71 10.74 10.11
C SER A 422 -12.44 10.89 11.60
N LEU A 423 -13.17 11.80 12.25
CA LEU A 423 -13.01 12.08 13.68
C LEU A 423 -13.39 10.85 14.51
N GLY A 424 -12.46 10.42 15.37
CA GLY A 424 -12.57 9.15 16.12
C GLY A 424 -12.12 7.90 15.36
N VAL A 425 -11.53 8.05 14.16
CA VAL A 425 -10.95 6.95 13.37
C VAL A 425 -9.48 7.24 13.03
N ASN A 426 -9.21 8.36 12.35
CA ASN A 426 -7.86 8.71 11.88
C ASN A 426 -7.58 10.22 11.88
N ALA A 427 -8.33 10.98 12.68
CA ALA A 427 -8.14 12.42 12.85
C ALA A 427 -8.16 12.81 14.34
N MET A 428 -7.21 13.64 14.74
CA MET A 428 -7.07 14.18 16.10
C MET A 428 -7.08 15.72 16.03
N GLU A 429 -7.90 16.37 16.87
CA GLU A 429 -7.88 17.84 16.97
C GLU A 429 -6.55 18.31 17.56
N ALA A 430 -5.94 19.33 16.96
CA ALA A 430 -4.62 19.80 17.34
C ALA A 430 -4.55 21.33 17.36
N LYS A 431 -3.94 21.88 18.41
CA LYS A 431 -3.84 23.33 18.61
C LYS A 431 -2.49 23.89 18.22
N ARG A 432 -1.41 23.10 18.28
CA ARG A 432 -0.04 23.51 17.90
C ARG A 432 0.37 22.98 16.55
N HIS A 433 -0.31 21.96 16.04
CA HIS A 433 -0.15 21.54 14.67
C HIS A 433 -0.45 22.69 13.68
N LEU A 434 0.23 22.69 12.55
CA LEU A 434 0.03 23.66 11.47
C LEU A 434 -1.42 23.65 10.93
N TYR A 435 -2.10 22.51 11.05
CA TYR A 435 -3.51 22.35 10.74
C TYR A 435 -4.34 22.19 12.03
N ASP A 436 -5.64 22.44 11.94
CA ASP A 436 -6.61 22.21 13.04
C ASP A 436 -6.78 20.73 13.43
N TYR A 437 -6.45 19.81 12.53
CA TYR A 437 -6.41 18.38 12.78
C TYR A 437 -5.09 17.75 12.33
N VAL A 438 -4.66 16.72 13.05
CA VAL A 438 -3.60 15.79 12.64
C VAL A 438 -4.27 14.54 12.08
N ILE A 439 -3.93 14.19 10.84
CA ILE A 439 -4.30 12.91 10.23
C ILE A 439 -3.20 11.91 10.52
N TYR A 440 -3.57 10.82 11.20
CA TYR A 440 -2.64 9.76 11.57
C TYR A 440 -3.02 8.45 10.89
N ASP A 441 -2.00 7.67 10.53
CA ASP A 441 -2.14 6.38 9.88
C ASP A 441 -1.92 5.24 10.87
N SER A 442 -1.20 5.48 11.98
CA SER A 442 -0.94 4.50 13.05
C SER A 442 -1.27 5.04 14.45
N THR A 443 -1.40 4.17 15.45
CA THR A 443 -1.58 4.64 16.83
C THR A 443 -0.30 5.27 17.37
N ASN A 444 0.88 4.80 16.95
CA ASN A 444 2.16 5.43 17.32
C ASN A 444 2.20 6.91 16.88
N GLU A 445 1.75 7.22 15.66
CA GLU A 445 1.64 8.60 15.20
C GLU A 445 0.61 9.40 16.00
N ARG A 446 -0.55 8.80 16.32
CA ARG A 446 -1.59 9.43 17.14
C ARG A 446 -1.05 9.79 18.52
N ASP A 447 -0.40 8.83 19.17
CA ASP A 447 0.08 8.96 20.54
C ASP A 447 1.25 9.96 20.58
N PHE A 448 2.16 9.90 19.60
CA PHE A 448 3.23 10.89 19.43
C PHE A 448 2.70 12.31 19.21
N ALA A 449 1.70 12.50 18.34
CA ALA A 449 1.07 13.80 18.14
C ALA A 449 0.35 14.29 19.40
N SER A 450 -0.30 13.40 20.16
CA SER A 450 -0.95 13.71 21.43
C SER A 450 0.06 14.19 22.48
N GLU A 451 1.24 13.57 22.54
CA GLU A 451 2.34 14.01 23.41
C GLU A 451 2.87 15.40 23.00
N LEU A 452 3.04 15.66 21.70
CA LEU A 452 3.43 17.00 21.19
C LEU A 452 2.42 18.09 21.56
N GLU A 453 1.12 17.78 21.55
CA GLU A 453 0.07 18.72 22.00
C GLU A 453 0.07 18.94 23.51
N SER A 454 0.43 17.92 24.29
CA SER A 454 0.43 17.95 25.75
C SER A 454 1.61 18.76 26.32
N HIS A 455 2.76 18.73 25.64
CA HIS A 455 3.99 19.44 26.03
C HIS A 455 4.00 20.93 25.61
N SER A 456 2.95 21.63 26.02
CA SER A 456 2.66 23.02 25.63
C SER A 456 3.69 24.08 26.01
N GLY A 457 4.52 23.80 27.02
CA GLY A 457 5.58 24.70 27.48
C GLY A 457 6.91 24.54 26.74
N GLU A 458 6.99 23.55 25.84
CA GLU A 458 8.23 23.11 25.18
C GLU A 458 8.08 23.21 23.66
N VAL A 459 6.98 22.68 23.12
CA VAL A 459 6.69 22.69 21.68
C VAL A 459 5.95 23.97 21.28
N GLU A 460 6.50 24.71 20.32
CA GLU A 460 5.89 25.93 19.80
C GLU A 460 4.95 25.63 18.61
N VAL A 461 5.44 24.89 17.62
CA VAL A 461 4.68 24.48 16.43
C VAL A 461 5.24 23.19 15.85
N TYR A 462 4.38 22.35 15.27
CA TYR A 462 4.81 21.17 14.53
C TYR A 462 3.90 20.90 13.33
N VAL A 463 4.36 20.06 12.41
CA VAL A 463 3.62 19.65 11.22
C VAL A 463 3.95 18.22 10.83
N LYS A 464 2.94 17.42 10.45
CA LYS A 464 3.13 16.20 9.67
C LYS A 464 3.45 16.59 8.23
N LEU A 465 4.65 16.26 7.76
CA LEU A 465 5.14 16.71 6.46
C LEU A 465 4.29 16.08 5.33
N PRO A 466 3.80 16.89 4.38
CA PRO A 466 2.97 16.37 3.29
C PRO A 466 3.82 15.57 2.30
N ARG A 467 3.18 14.62 1.58
CA ARG A 467 3.81 13.75 0.57
C ARG A 467 4.58 14.49 -0.53
N GLY A 468 4.25 15.77 -0.76
CA GLY A 468 4.97 16.62 -1.69
C GLY A 468 6.41 16.96 -1.26
N PHE A 469 6.72 16.83 0.04
CA PHE A 469 8.07 16.97 0.58
C PHE A 469 8.81 15.63 0.52
N TYR A 470 10.02 15.63 -0.03
CA TYR A 470 10.83 14.41 -0.09
C TYR A 470 12.33 14.70 -0.20
N ILE A 471 13.10 13.75 0.30
CA ILE A 471 14.55 13.65 0.18
C ILE A 471 14.84 12.63 -0.90
N SER A 472 15.69 13.00 -1.86
CA SER A 472 16.18 12.05 -2.86
C SER A 472 17.22 11.15 -2.20
N THR A 473 16.96 9.83 -2.21
CA THR A 473 17.94 8.82 -1.78
C THR A 473 18.24 7.88 -2.94
N PRO A 474 19.35 7.15 -2.91
CA PRO A 474 19.66 6.13 -3.92
C PRO A 474 18.71 4.92 -3.90
N VAL A 475 17.95 4.74 -2.81
CA VAL A 475 16.95 3.67 -2.64
C VAL A 475 15.51 4.19 -2.80
N GLY A 476 15.33 5.36 -3.42
CA GLY A 476 14.04 5.96 -3.70
C GLY A 476 13.81 7.31 -3.01
N LYS A 477 12.63 7.90 -3.20
CA LYS A 477 12.24 9.10 -2.46
C LYS A 477 11.88 8.73 -1.03
N TYR A 478 12.27 9.58 -0.09
CA TYR A 478 11.98 9.41 1.32
C TYR A 478 11.29 10.67 1.87
N ASN A 479 10.19 10.51 2.60
CA ASN A 479 9.45 11.60 3.21
C ASN A 479 9.47 11.35 4.73
N PRO A 480 10.20 12.18 5.50
CA PRO A 480 10.13 12.13 6.95
C PRO A 480 8.72 12.49 7.45
N ASP A 481 8.29 11.93 8.58
CA ASP A 481 6.94 12.15 9.09
C ASP A 481 6.70 13.56 9.65
N TRP A 482 7.60 14.06 10.51
CA TRP A 482 7.32 15.27 11.33
C TRP A 482 8.40 16.34 11.19
N ALA A 483 8.00 17.60 11.26
CA ALA A 483 8.89 18.73 11.52
C ALA A 483 8.39 19.53 12.72
N ILE A 484 9.28 19.79 13.68
CA ILE A 484 8.96 20.29 15.02
C ILE A 484 9.86 21.49 15.34
N ALA A 485 9.28 22.55 15.90
CA ALA A 485 9.98 23.68 16.47
C ALA A 485 9.65 23.81 17.97
N PHE A 486 10.70 23.88 18.79
CA PHE A 486 10.63 24.08 20.23
C PHE A 486 10.86 25.55 20.60
N TYR A 487 10.41 25.97 21.79
CA TYR A 487 10.69 27.32 22.28
C TYR A 487 12.19 27.52 22.56
N GLU A 488 12.72 28.69 22.19
CA GLU A 488 14.10 29.07 22.46
C GLU A 488 14.46 28.95 23.96
N GLY A 489 15.60 28.33 24.26
CA GLY A 489 16.10 28.15 25.63
C GLY A 489 15.51 26.97 26.40
N LYS A 490 14.58 26.20 25.81
CA LYS A 490 14.09 24.93 26.37
C LYS A 490 14.92 23.72 25.99
N VAL A 491 15.50 23.76 24.80
CA VAL A 491 16.27 22.68 24.19
C VAL A 491 17.51 23.26 23.51
N LYS A 492 18.52 22.43 23.29
CA LYS A 492 19.76 22.83 22.59
C LYS A 492 19.52 22.94 21.08
N HIS A 493 18.71 22.04 20.53
CA HIS A 493 18.33 22.02 19.12
C HIS A 493 16.87 22.46 18.95
N ILE A 494 16.68 23.67 18.45
CA ILE A 494 15.35 24.32 18.33
C ILE A 494 14.47 23.66 17.25
N TYR A 495 15.09 23.09 16.21
CA TYR A 495 14.39 22.51 15.06
C TYR A 495 14.73 21.03 14.91
N PHE A 496 13.71 20.21 14.81
CA PHE A 496 13.85 18.75 14.71
C PHE A 496 12.96 18.18 13.61
N VAL A 497 13.48 17.19 12.89
CA VAL A 497 12.70 16.38 11.95
C VAL A 497 12.68 14.95 12.47
N ALA A 498 11.48 14.39 12.65
CA ALA A 498 11.32 13.07 13.25
C ALA A 498 10.72 12.09 12.25
N GLU A 499 11.19 10.84 12.31
CA GLU A 499 10.46 9.69 11.78
C GLU A 499 9.85 8.92 12.95
N THR A 500 8.55 8.63 12.86
CA THR A 500 7.88 7.72 13.79
C THR A 500 7.94 6.30 13.26
N LYS A 501 8.45 5.35 14.07
CA LYS A 501 8.49 3.95 13.64
C LYS A 501 7.08 3.36 13.53
N GLY A 502 6.71 2.94 12.32
CA GLY A 502 5.68 1.93 12.08
C GLY A 502 6.30 0.52 12.02
N ASP A 503 5.52 -0.52 12.31
CA ASP A 503 6.05 -1.87 12.34
C ASP A 503 6.16 -2.50 10.93
N MET A 504 7.34 -3.02 10.60
CA MET A 504 7.68 -3.62 9.31
C MET A 504 7.97 -5.11 9.47
N SER A 505 7.23 -5.93 8.73
CA SER A 505 7.17 -7.39 8.89
C SER A 505 8.32 -8.18 8.24
N SER A 506 9.48 -7.58 7.95
CA SER A 506 10.65 -8.34 7.45
C SER A 506 12.01 -7.74 7.84
N MET A 507 13.04 -8.59 7.89
CA MET A 507 14.43 -8.18 8.14
C MET A 507 14.99 -7.32 6.98
N GLU A 508 14.49 -7.53 5.76
CA GLU A 508 14.93 -6.84 4.54
C GLU A 508 14.44 -5.38 4.54
N LEU A 509 13.18 -5.15 4.92
CA LEU A 509 12.58 -3.82 5.04
C LEU A 509 13.35 -2.94 6.03
N ARG A 510 13.78 -3.52 7.15
CA ARG A 510 14.57 -2.81 8.18
C ARG A 510 15.90 -2.24 7.69
N LYS A 511 16.60 -2.93 6.77
CA LYS A 511 17.89 -2.42 6.24
C LYS A 511 17.69 -1.26 5.27
N ILE A 512 16.65 -1.33 4.43
CA ILE A 512 16.32 -0.25 3.48
C ILE A 512 15.83 0.98 4.25
N GLU A 513 15.03 0.80 5.29
CA GLU A 513 14.61 1.91 6.17
C GLU A 513 15.78 2.53 6.90
N ALA A 514 16.68 1.72 7.47
CA ALA A 514 17.91 2.22 8.07
C ALA A 514 18.74 3.03 7.07
N ALA A 515 18.77 2.61 5.80
CA ALA A 515 19.42 3.36 4.71
C ALA A 515 18.75 4.72 4.47
N LYS A 516 17.42 4.75 4.36
CA LYS A 516 16.64 5.99 4.16
C LYS A 516 16.82 6.95 5.34
N ALA A 517 16.76 6.45 6.57
CA ALA A 517 17.00 7.23 7.78
C ALA A 517 18.43 7.79 7.82
N HIS A 518 19.44 6.99 7.46
CA HIS A 518 20.81 7.49 7.34
C HIS A 518 20.94 8.59 6.27
N CYS A 519 20.33 8.39 5.11
CA CYS A 519 20.31 9.40 4.03
C CYS A 519 19.66 10.70 4.49
N ALA A 520 18.58 10.63 5.27
CA ALA A 520 17.93 11.80 5.84
C ALA A 520 18.80 12.53 6.86
N ARG A 521 19.53 11.81 7.73
CA ARG A 521 20.53 12.41 8.63
C ARG A 521 21.56 13.22 7.85
N GLU A 522 22.19 12.62 6.84
CA GLU A 522 23.23 13.30 6.04
C GLU A 522 22.65 14.46 5.20
N HIS A 523 21.43 14.30 4.68
CA HIS A 523 20.72 15.38 3.99
C HIS A 523 20.54 16.61 4.89
N PHE A 524 19.91 16.46 6.05
CA PHE A 524 19.64 17.58 6.95
C PHE A 524 20.92 18.20 7.50
N ARG A 525 21.94 17.37 7.75
CA ARG A 525 23.28 17.82 8.11
C ARG A 525 23.87 18.77 7.05
N ALA A 526 23.80 18.37 5.78
CA ALA A 526 24.32 19.13 4.65
C ALA A 526 23.55 20.44 4.39
N ILE A 527 22.20 20.41 4.44
CA ILE A 527 21.40 21.59 4.08
C ILE A 527 21.24 22.62 5.20
N SER A 528 21.34 22.21 6.46
CA SER A 528 21.07 23.04 7.64
C SER A 528 22.30 23.41 8.46
N SER A 529 23.50 22.90 8.09
CA SER A 529 24.75 23.14 8.81
C SER A 529 24.63 22.83 10.32
N ASP A 530 24.15 21.63 10.64
CA ASP A 530 23.92 21.09 11.99
C ASP A 530 22.86 21.84 12.85
N SER A 531 22.12 22.78 12.25
CA SER A 531 21.10 23.53 12.99
C SER A 531 19.73 22.85 13.06
N VAL A 532 19.52 21.81 12.26
CA VAL A 532 18.36 20.90 12.32
C VAL A 532 18.89 19.50 12.61
N VAL A 533 18.30 18.85 13.60
CA VAL A 533 18.59 17.45 13.92
C VAL A 533 17.49 16.58 13.33
N TYR A 534 17.89 15.49 12.68
CA TYR A 534 16.96 14.43 12.27
C TYR A 534 17.30 13.14 12.99
N ASP A 535 16.28 12.48 13.54
CA ASP A 535 16.42 11.12 14.05
C ASP A 535 15.11 10.33 13.98
N VAL A 536 15.25 9.01 14.13
CA VAL A 536 14.13 8.09 14.23
C VAL A 536 13.74 7.95 15.70
N VAL A 537 12.47 8.22 16.01
CA VAL A 537 11.94 8.21 17.38
C VAL A 537 10.74 7.26 17.47
N ASP A 538 10.60 6.63 18.62
CA ASP A 538 9.45 5.79 18.98
C ASP A 538 8.51 6.48 19.99
N SER A 539 8.95 7.59 20.59
CA SER A 539 8.27 8.27 21.69
C SER A 539 8.71 9.73 21.82
N TYR A 540 7.90 10.55 22.48
CA TYR A 540 8.26 11.94 22.81
C TYR A 540 9.46 12.03 23.76
N ASP A 541 9.56 11.12 24.74
CA ASP A 541 10.69 11.08 25.67
C ASP A 541 12.01 10.89 24.92
N ARG A 542 12.04 9.99 23.92
CA ARG A 542 13.22 9.79 23.09
C ARG A 542 13.57 11.02 22.27
N LEU A 543 12.56 11.70 21.71
CA LEU A 543 12.73 12.98 21.05
C LEU A 543 13.35 14.01 22.01
N TRP A 544 12.81 14.12 23.23
CA TRP A 544 13.25 15.06 24.25
C TRP A 544 14.72 14.87 24.63
N GLU A 545 15.16 13.62 24.82
CA GLU A 545 16.56 13.28 25.07
C GLU A 545 17.51 13.78 23.95
N LEU A 546 17.07 13.66 22.70
CA LEU A 546 17.88 14.05 21.53
C LEU A 546 18.00 15.56 21.38
N VAL A 547 16.94 16.31 21.71
CA VAL A 547 16.95 17.79 21.58
C VAL A 547 17.54 18.50 22.81
N SER A 548 17.52 17.84 23.97
CA SER A 548 18.03 18.39 25.24
C SER A 548 19.55 18.22 25.41
N ASN A 549 20.15 17.21 24.79
CA ASN A 549 21.60 16.92 24.84
C ASN A 549 22.37 17.64 23.74
#